data_AF-A0A7J8CH38-F1
#
_entry.id   AF-A0A7J8CH38-F1
#
_cell.length_a   1.000
_cell.length_b   1.000
_cell.length_c   1.000
_cell.angle_alpha   90.00
_cell.angle_beta   90.00
_cell.angle_gamma   90.00
#
_symmetry.space_group_name_H-M   'P 1'
#
loop_
_entity.id
_entity.type
_entity.pdbx_description
1 polymer ?
#
loop_
_entity_poly.entity_id
_entity_poly.type
_entity_poly.pdbx_seq_one_letter_code
_entity_poly.pdbx_strand_id
1 'polypeptide(L)'
;MATAKEAAKPSPAMDTQLPVPNLEVLPWPQVVTSTPAPKAEPAIIPATRNEPIGLKASDFLPAVKIPQQTELVDEDAMSQIRKGHDTMCVVLTSRHKNLDSVRAVWTTGDIKTSVDSAVAINDLSVVVDLLNIVNQKASLWKLDLCTTVLPQIEKLLQSKYESYVQTGCTSLKLILQRFLPLITDILAAPPSVGVDISREERLHKCRLCYKQLKSISGLVRSKSGLSGRHGSAFRELHLLMASLD
;
A
#
# COMPACT_ATOMS: atom_id res chain seq x y z
N MET A 1 -2.43 29.23 -59.80
CA MET A 1 -2.39 30.60 -59.27
C MET A 1 -2.43 30.48 -57.75
N ALA A 2 -1.50 31.01 -56.93
CA ALA A 2 -0.83 32.31 -56.94
C ALA A 2 -1.78 33.45 -56.50
N THR A 3 -1.45 34.34 -55.54
CA THR A 3 -0.19 34.51 -54.76
C THR A 3 -0.39 35.48 -53.57
N ALA A 4 0.37 35.29 -52.47
CA ALA A 4 1.07 36.31 -51.63
C ALA A 4 0.28 37.57 -51.10
N LYS A 5 0.77 38.56 -50.34
CA LYS A 5 2.03 38.98 -49.62
C LYS A 5 1.56 40.06 -48.57
N GLU A 6 2.26 40.61 -47.56
CA GLU A 6 3.61 40.53 -46.96
C GLU A 6 3.47 41.06 -45.49
N ALA A 7 3.88 40.37 -44.42
CA ALA A 7 5.20 40.33 -43.74
C ALA A 7 5.81 41.66 -43.23
N ALA A 8 6.12 41.72 -41.92
CA ALA A 8 7.11 42.61 -41.29
C ALA A 8 7.61 42.04 -39.93
N LYS A 9 8.89 42.25 -39.60
CA LYS A 9 9.68 41.79 -38.41
C LYS A 9 11.02 42.61 -38.44
N PRO A 10 12.07 42.46 -37.58
CA PRO A 10 12.25 41.67 -36.35
C PRO A 10 13.10 42.30 -35.20
N SER A 11 13.38 41.47 -34.17
CA SER A 11 14.66 41.36 -33.42
C SER A 11 15.03 42.37 -32.31
N PRO A 12 15.98 42.03 -31.40
CA PRO A 12 16.56 40.72 -31.06
C PRO A 12 16.51 40.35 -29.56
N ALA A 13 16.96 39.13 -29.23
CA ALA A 13 17.45 38.75 -27.90
C ALA A 13 18.95 38.38 -28.01
N MET A 14 19.67 38.33 -26.88
CA MET A 14 21.10 37.95 -26.83
C MET A 14 21.34 36.77 -25.89
N ASP A 15 22.21 35.87 -26.32
CA ASP A 15 22.74 34.72 -25.57
C ASP A 15 24.14 34.41 -26.15
N THR A 16 25.17 34.18 -25.32
CA THR A 16 26.58 34.07 -25.76
C THR A 16 27.42 33.21 -24.80
N GLN A 17 28.37 32.43 -25.34
CA GLN A 17 28.98 31.29 -24.63
C GLN A 17 30.53 31.21 -24.80
N LEU A 18 31.23 30.99 -23.67
CA LEU A 18 32.61 30.45 -23.41
C LEU A 18 33.76 30.57 -24.44
N PRO A 19 35.02 30.77 -23.96
CA PRO A 19 36.00 29.65 -23.90
C PRO A 19 36.98 29.65 -22.70
N VAL A 20 37.90 28.66 -22.61
CA VAL A 20 38.80 28.37 -21.45
C VAL A 20 40.25 28.03 -21.88
N PRO A 21 41.31 28.49 -21.17
CA PRO A 21 42.43 27.60 -20.71
C PRO A 21 43.16 28.08 -19.39
N ASN A 22 44.24 27.46 -18.86
CA ASN A 22 44.51 26.04 -18.48
C ASN A 22 45.82 25.88 -17.63
N LEU A 23 45.84 24.93 -16.67
CA LEU A 23 46.97 24.17 -16.02
C LEU A 23 48.15 24.82 -15.19
N GLU A 24 48.65 24.03 -14.21
CA GLU A 24 50.01 23.96 -13.56
C GLU A 24 50.52 25.07 -12.57
N VAL A 25 51.40 24.89 -11.53
CA VAL A 25 51.93 23.73 -10.71
C VAL A 25 52.71 24.21 -9.43
N LEU A 26 52.54 23.54 -8.25
CA LEU A 26 53.42 23.32 -7.02
C LEU A 26 54.40 24.43 -6.46
N PRO A 27 55.25 24.23 -5.38
CA PRO A 27 55.31 23.30 -4.21
C PRO A 27 55.49 23.98 -2.79
N TRP A 28 55.68 23.17 -1.73
CA TRP A 28 56.09 23.52 -0.34
C TRP A 28 57.63 23.71 -0.13
N PRO A 29 58.08 24.21 1.05
CA PRO A 29 58.99 23.38 1.89
C PRO A 29 58.79 23.47 3.43
N GLN A 30 59.46 22.57 4.18
CA GLN A 30 59.43 22.40 5.66
C GLN A 30 60.80 22.66 6.33
N VAL A 31 60.85 22.85 7.66
CA VAL A 31 62.05 22.67 8.54
C VAL A 31 61.63 22.03 9.89
N VAL A 32 62.58 21.47 10.67
CA VAL A 32 62.39 20.38 11.67
C VAL A 32 62.97 20.72 13.07
N THR A 33 62.77 19.81 14.06
CA THR A 33 63.46 19.63 15.38
C THR A 33 63.15 20.64 16.51
N SER A 34 63.27 20.32 17.82
CA SER A 34 63.66 19.07 18.55
C SER A 34 63.13 19.05 20.00
N THR A 35 62.90 17.85 20.57
CA THR A 35 62.47 17.62 21.99
C THR A 35 63.66 17.55 22.97
N PRO A 36 63.47 17.97 24.24
CA PRO A 36 63.62 17.03 25.36
C PRO A 36 62.59 17.24 26.50
N ALA A 37 62.58 16.34 27.49
CA ALA A 37 61.64 16.28 28.62
C ALA A 37 62.39 16.00 29.95
N PRO A 38 61.72 15.85 31.11
CA PRO A 38 60.62 16.64 31.68
C PRO A 38 61.01 17.28 33.04
N LYS A 39 60.18 18.19 33.57
CA LYS A 39 60.13 18.54 35.00
C LYS A 39 58.68 18.44 35.49
N ALA A 40 58.49 18.00 36.73
CA ALA A 40 57.15 17.89 37.32
C ALA A 40 56.61 19.28 37.69
N GLU A 41 55.38 19.59 37.27
CA GLU A 41 54.70 20.85 37.58
C GLU A 41 53.79 20.72 38.83
N PRO A 42 53.61 21.80 39.61
CA PRO A 42 52.69 21.82 40.74
C PRO A 42 51.22 21.83 40.26
N ALA A 43 50.36 21.09 40.95
CA ALA A 43 49.00 20.75 40.49
C ALA A 43 47.94 21.87 40.57
N ILE A 44 48.33 23.16 40.49
CA ILE A 44 47.41 24.30 40.54
C ILE A 44 47.78 25.33 39.47
N ILE A 45 46.88 25.55 38.52
CA ILE A 45 47.05 26.45 37.37
C ILE A 45 46.51 27.85 37.72
N PRO A 46 47.32 28.93 37.65
CA PRO A 46 46.83 30.29 37.82
C PRO A 46 45.93 30.76 36.67
N ALA A 47 44.87 31.51 36.98
CA ALA A 47 43.88 31.97 35.98
C ALA A 47 44.38 33.09 35.03
N THR A 48 45.49 33.76 35.37
CA THR A 48 46.06 34.86 34.57
C THR A 48 47.36 34.41 33.88
N ARG A 49 47.29 34.08 32.59
CA ARG A 49 48.45 33.69 31.76
C ARG A 49 48.35 34.31 30.36
N ASN A 50 49.49 34.73 29.80
CA ASN A 50 49.60 35.38 28.49
C ASN A 50 50.00 34.42 27.34
N GLU A 51 49.79 33.12 27.52
CA GLU A 51 50.15 32.06 26.58
C GLU A 51 49.12 30.93 26.63
N PRO A 52 48.90 30.19 25.52
CA PRO A 52 48.01 29.04 25.51
C PRO A 52 48.53 27.92 26.43
N ILE A 53 47.61 27.32 27.18
CA ILE A 53 47.92 26.20 28.07
C ILE A 53 47.72 24.86 27.36
N GLY A 54 48.65 23.92 27.58
CA GLY A 54 48.68 22.59 26.94
C GLY A 54 47.63 21.61 27.47
N LEU A 55 46.43 22.10 27.79
CA LEU A 55 45.29 21.29 28.22
C LEU A 55 44.93 20.29 27.12
N LYS A 56 44.86 19.00 27.46
CA LYS A 56 44.32 18.00 26.53
C LYS A 56 42.82 17.88 26.76
N ALA A 57 42.06 17.85 25.67
CA ALA A 57 40.59 17.72 25.73
C ALA A 57 40.15 16.42 26.44
N SER A 58 40.99 15.37 26.44
CA SER A 58 40.82 14.14 27.21
C SER A 58 40.59 14.37 28.70
N ASP A 59 41.20 15.42 29.26
CA ASP A 59 41.32 15.61 30.70
C ASP A 59 40.05 16.24 31.29
N PHE A 60 39.15 16.73 30.42
CA PHE A 60 37.80 17.21 30.73
C PHE A 60 36.70 16.21 30.38
N LEU A 61 37.03 15.08 29.73
CA LEU A 61 36.05 14.03 29.51
C LEU A 61 35.80 13.30 30.84
N PRO A 62 34.54 13.12 31.26
CA PRO A 62 34.27 12.27 32.42
C PRO A 62 34.79 10.86 32.14
N ALA A 63 35.37 10.22 33.16
CA ALA A 63 35.93 8.87 33.08
C ALA A 63 34.85 7.78 32.98
N VAL A 64 33.97 7.92 31.99
CA VAL A 64 33.00 6.91 31.58
C VAL A 64 33.80 5.74 31.01
N LYS A 65 34.06 4.77 31.87
CA LYS A 65 34.22 3.38 31.45
C LYS A 65 32.97 3.04 30.66
N ILE A 66 33.07 3.05 29.32
CA ILE A 66 31.97 2.68 28.44
C ILE A 66 31.54 1.27 28.86
N PRO A 67 30.33 1.06 29.40
CA PRO A 67 29.86 -0.27 29.70
C PRO A 67 29.79 -1.05 28.40
N GLN A 68 30.12 -2.35 28.42
CA GLN A 68 30.00 -3.23 27.26
C GLN A 68 28.52 -3.36 26.85
N GLN A 69 28.04 -2.43 26.02
CA GLN A 69 26.68 -2.42 25.47
C GLN A 69 26.62 -2.98 24.04
N THR A 70 27.77 -3.29 23.42
CA THR A 70 27.86 -3.64 22.00
C THR A 70 27.70 -5.14 21.71
N GLU A 71 27.89 -6.03 22.70
CA GLU A 71 27.90 -7.49 22.47
C GLU A 71 26.57 -8.20 22.76
N LEU A 72 25.57 -7.48 23.31
CA LEU A 72 24.17 -7.97 23.39
C LEU A 72 23.37 -7.68 22.11
N VAL A 73 24.00 -7.13 21.06
CA VAL A 73 23.30 -6.50 19.93
C VAL A 73 23.05 -7.49 18.80
N ASP A 74 24.09 -8.08 18.22
CA ASP A 74 23.97 -8.75 16.92
C ASP A 74 23.27 -10.12 16.98
N GLU A 75 23.63 -11.02 17.90
CA GLU A 75 23.04 -12.37 17.93
C GLU A 75 21.59 -12.38 18.47
N ASP A 76 21.20 -11.47 19.38
CA ASP A 76 19.77 -11.32 19.73
C ASP A 76 18.99 -10.68 18.60
N ALA A 77 19.49 -9.62 17.94
CA ALA A 77 18.83 -9.06 16.76
C ALA A 77 18.65 -10.11 15.65
N MET A 78 19.68 -10.89 15.36
CA MET A 78 19.61 -12.02 14.41
C MET A 78 18.67 -13.13 14.91
N SER A 79 18.58 -13.39 16.22
CA SER A 79 17.59 -14.30 16.81
C SER A 79 16.16 -13.81 16.57
N GLN A 80 15.85 -12.54 16.87
CA GLN A 80 14.52 -11.97 16.65
C GLN A 80 14.15 -11.92 15.15
N ILE A 81 15.12 -11.70 14.25
CA ILE A 81 14.91 -11.78 12.79
C ILE A 81 14.60 -13.24 12.35
N ARG A 82 15.41 -14.21 12.79
CA ARG A 82 15.25 -15.63 12.43
C ARG A 82 13.94 -16.23 12.97
N LYS A 83 13.48 -15.79 14.14
CA LYS A 83 12.25 -16.24 14.84
C LYS A 83 10.97 -16.22 13.99
N GLY A 84 10.86 -15.33 13.00
CA GLY A 84 9.72 -15.27 12.08
C GLY A 84 9.93 -15.96 10.72
N HIS A 85 11.15 -16.37 10.40
CA HIS A 85 11.58 -16.69 9.03
C HIS A 85 10.80 -17.87 8.42
N ASP A 86 10.85 -19.04 9.07
CA ASP A 86 10.22 -20.26 8.53
C ASP A 86 8.70 -20.11 8.35
N THR A 87 8.06 -19.38 9.28
CA THR A 87 6.63 -19.04 9.18
C THR A 87 6.35 -18.18 7.95
N MET A 88 7.17 -17.16 7.71
CA MET A 88 7.03 -16.29 6.53
C MET A 88 7.30 -17.06 5.23
N CYS A 89 8.32 -17.93 5.19
CA CYS A 89 8.58 -18.78 4.02
C CYS A 89 7.41 -19.71 3.72
N VAL A 90 6.90 -20.46 4.71
CA VAL A 90 5.75 -21.36 4.51
C VAL A 90 4.49 -20.60 4.07
N VAL A 91 4.17 -19.47 4.72
CA VAL A 91 2.98 -18.66 4.38
C VAL A 91 3.09 -18.05 2.99
N LEU A 92 4.23 -17.47 2.62
CA LEU A 92 4.41 -16.84 1.31
C LEU A 92 4.48 -17.87 0.18
N THR A 93 5.20 -18.99 0.35
CA THR A 93 5.23 -20.06 -0.67
C THR A 93 3.86 -20.70 -0.87
N SER A 94 3.10 -20.91 0.22
CA SER A 94 1.71 -21.40 0.13
C SER A 94 0.81 -20.43 -0.63
N ARG A 95 0.82 -19.14 -0.25
CA ARG A 95 0.02 -18.10 -0.94
C ARG A 95 0.40 -17.94 -2.41
N HIS A 96 1.70 -17.99 -2.74
CA HIS A 96 2.18 -17.92 -4.12
C HIS A 96 1.63 -19.08 -4.95
N LYS A 97 1.75 -20.32 -4.46
CA LYS A 97 1.21 -21.51 -5.12
C LYS A 97 -0.32 -21.41 -5.32
N ASN A 98 -1.03 -20.89 -4.32
CA ASN A 98 -2.48 -20.66 -4.41
C ASN A 98 -2.83 -19.60 -5.47
N LEU A 99 -2.10 -18.49 -5.51
CA LEU A 99 -2.27 -17.43 -6.52
C LEU A 99 -1.91 -17.91 -7.93
N ASP A 100 -0.86 -18.72 -8.12
CA ASP A 100 -0.55 -19.36 -9.40
C ASP A 100 -1.68 -20.29 -9.86
N SER A 101 -2.28 -21.06 -8.93
CA SER A 101 -3.41 -21.95 -9.24
C SER A 101 -4.62 -21.16 -9.72
N VAL A 102 -4.94 -20.03 -9.07
CA VAL A 102 -5.99 -19.08 -9.48
C VAL A 102 -5.66 -18.44 -10.83
N ARG A 103 -4.39 -18.06 -11.04
CA ARG A 103 -3.89 -17.42 -12.26
C ARG A 103 -3.90 -18.36 -13.47
N ALA A 104 -3.68 -19.66 -13.27
CA ALA A 104 -3.76 -20.66 -14.33
C ALA A 104 -5.18 -20.78 -14.93
N VAL A 105 -6.21 -20.44 -14.15
CA VAL A 105 -7.62 -20.35 -14.58
C VAL A 105 -8.12 -18.91 -14.73
N TRP A 106 -7.22 -17.93 -14.87
CA TRP A 106 -7.58 -16.54 -15.11
C TRP A 106 -7.82 -16.26 -16.59
N THR A 107 -9.06 -15.89 -16.95
CA THR A 107 -9.38 -15.39 -18.29
C THR A 107 -10.10 -14.04 -18.20
N THR A 108 -9.70 -13.08 -19.04
CA THR A 108 -10.32 -11.74 -19.04
C THR A 108 -11.78 -11.76 -19.51
N GLY A 109 -12.18 -12.78 -20.27
CA GLY A 109 -13.56 -12.99 -20.73
C GLY A 109 -14.46 -13.66 -19.68
N ASP A 110 -13.90 -14.53 -18.84
CA ASP A 110 -14.57 -15.04 -17.65
C ASP A 110 -13.64 -15.15 -16.44
N ILE A 111 -13.81 -14.21 -15.51
CA ILE A 111 -13.10 -14.16 -14.24
C ILE A 111 -13.83 -14.92 -13.12
N LYS A 112 -15.06 -15.43 -13.38
CA LYS A 112 -15.85 -16.12 -12.37
C LYS A 112 -15.18 -17.42 -11.96
N THR A 113 -14.75 -18.25 -12.91
CA THR A 113 -14.01 -19.50 -12.63
C THR A 113 -12.79 -19.30 -11.74
N SER A 114 -12.07 -18.18 -11.91
CA SER A 114 -10.88 -17.84 -11.12
C SER A 114 -11.23 -17.43 -9.69
N VAL A 115 -12.34 -16.69 -9.50
CA VAL A 115 -12.85 -16.32 -8.18
C VAL A 115 -13.47 -17.52 -7.47
N ASP A 116 -14.19 -18.38 -8.18
CA ASP A 116 -14.69 -19.67 -7.66
C ASP A 116 -13.51 -20.55 -7.20
N SER A 117 -12.41 -20.61 -7.97
CA SER A 117 -11.18 -21.31 -7.61
C SER A 117 -10.52 -20.74 -6.35
N ALA A 118 -10.40 -19.41 -6.24
CA ALA A 118 -9.87 -18.75 -5.04
C ALA A 118 -10.72 -19.03 -3.79
N VAL A 119 -12.04 -19.12 -3.94
CA VAL A 119 -12.97 -19.52 -2.87
C VAL A 119 -12.83 -21.00 -2.52
N ALA A 120 -12.63 -21.88 -3.50
CA ALA A 120 -12.46 -23.32 -3.29
C ALA A 120 -11.13 -23.67 -2.59
N ILE A 121 -10.07 -22.87 -2.81
CA ILE A 121 -8.81 -22.95 -2.04
C ILE A 121 -9.01 -22.61 -0.55
N ASN A 122 -10.06 -21.85 -0.23
CA ASN A 122 -10.45 -21.45 1.13
C ASN A 122 -9.38 -20.63 1.90
N ASP A 123 -8.44 -20.02 1.19
CA ASP A 123 -7.48 -19.04 1.71
C ASP A 123 -8.04 -17.62 1.52
N LEU A 124 -8.50 -17.00 2.61
CA LEU A 124 -9.08 -15.65 2.56
C LEU A 124 -8.06 -14.60 2.08
N SER A 125 -6.75 -14.82 2.25
CA SER A 125 -5.74 -13.88 1.79
C SER A 125 -5.60 -13.88 0.26
N VAL A 126 -5.71 -15.04 -0.38
CA VAL A 126 -5.77 -15.20 -1.84
C VAL A 126 -7.02 -14.54 -2.41
N VAL A 127 -8.16 -14.64 -1.71
CA VAL A 127 -9.40 -13.95 -2.08
C VAL A 127 -9.26 -12.43 -1.97
N VAL A 128 -8.57 -11.91 -0.95
CA VAL A 128 -8.29 -10.47 -0.81
C VAL A 128 -7.38 -9.96 -1.93
N ASP A 129 -6.29 -10.66 -2.22
CA ASP A 129 -5.35 -10.26 -3.26
C ASP A 129 -6.02 -10.25 -4.64
N LEU A 130 -6.83 -11.28 -4.95
CA LEU A 130 -7.63 -11.33 -6.18
C LEU A 130 -8.68 -10.21 -6.24
N LEU A 131 -9.40 -9.94 -5.15
CA LEU A 131 -10.39 -8.85 -5.10
C LEU A 131 -9.74 -7.48 -5.28
N ASN A 132 -8.55 -7.25 -4.73
CA ASN A 132 -7.79 -6.02 -4.94
C ASN A 132 -7.35 -5.81 -6.40
N ILE A 133 -7.25 -6.88 -7.21
CA ILE A 133 -7.06 -6.78 -8.67
C ILE A 133 -8.40 -6.49 -9.37
N VAL A 134 -9.44 -7.30 -9.15
CA VAL A 134 -10.70 -7.16 -9.93
C VAL A 134 -11.47 -5.87 -9.62
N ASN A 135 -11.29 -5.29 -8.44
CA ASN A 135 -11.87 -3.98 -8.08
C ASN A 135 -11.34 -2.83 -8.94
N GLN A 136 -10.15 -2.95 -9.53
CA GLN A 136 -9.56 -1.90 -10.39
C GLN A 136 -10.25 -1.80 -11.76
N LYS A 137 -11.05 -2.79 -12.16
CA LYS A 137 -11.69 -2.85 -13.48
C LYS A 137 -13.12 -3.38 -13.40
N ALA A 138 -14.05 -2.51 -13.03
CA ALA A 138 -15.49 -2.81 -12.92
C ALA A 138 -16.11 -3.47 -14.18
N SER A 139 -15.53 -3.27 -15.37
CA SER A 139 -15.99 -3.91 -16.61
C SER A 139 -15.81 -5.45 -16.62
N LEU A 140 -14.92 -6.01 -15.79
CA LEU A 140 -14.75 -7.47 -15.67
C LEU A 140 -15.91 -8.14 -14.91
N TRP A 141 -16.62 -7.36 -14.09
CA TRP A 141 -17.68 -7.90 -13.25
C TRP A 141 -18.93 -8.21 -14.07
N LYS A 142 -19.60 -9.31 -13.70
CA LYS A 142 -20.88 -9.79 -14.23
C LYS A 142 -21.82 -10.13 -13.06
N LEU A 143 -23.11 -10.32 -13.32
CA LEU A 143 -24.13 -10.58 -12.28
C LEU A 143 -23.93 -11.92 -11.56
N ASP A 144 -23.47 -12.94 -12.28
CA ASP A 144 -23.12 -14.28 -11.78
C ASP A 144 -21.87 -14.28 -10.91
N LEU A 145 -20.91 -13.38 -11.13
CA LEU A 145 -19.78 -13.18 -10.21
C LEU A 145 -20.24 -12.68 -8.83
N CYS A 146 -21.26 -11.83 -8.77
CA CYS A 146 -21.77 -11.27 -7.51
C CYS A 146 -22.25 -12.37 -6.54
N THR A 147 -22.83 -13.46 -7.03
CA THR A 147 -23.34 -14.55 -6.17
C THR A 147 -22.21 -15.30 -5.44
N THR A 148 -21.03 -15.43 -6.05
CA THR A 148 -19.81 -15.97 -5.43
C THR A 148 -19.14 -14.96 -4.49
N VAL A 149 -19.11 -13.68 -4.87
CA VAL A 149 -18.33 -12.63 -4.15
C VAL A 149 -19.04 -12.11 -2.91
N LEU A 150 -20.37 -11.95 -2.92
CA LEU A 150 -21.11 -11.39 -1.78
C LEU A 150 -20.89 -12.17 -0.46
N PRO A 151 -20.88 -13.53 -0.42
CA PRO A 151 -20.50 -14.28 0.77
C PRO A 151 -19.07 -14.04 1.27
N GLN A 152 -18.13 -13.67 0.38
CA GLN A 152 -16.76 -13.34 0.80
C GLN A 152 -16.69 -11.90 1.34
N ILE A 153 -17.45 -10.97 0.76
CA ILE A 153 -17.62 -9.61 1.30
C ILE A 153 -18.14 -9.68 2.74
N GLU A 154 -19.15 -10.50 3.02
CA GLU A 154 -19.70 -10.66 4.36
C GLU A 154 -18.63 -11.08 5.40
N LYS A 155 -17.79 -12.06 5.06
CA LYS A 155 -16.61 -12.44 5.87
C LYS A 155 -15.61 -11.28 6.03
N LEU A 156 -15.31 -10.56 4.94
CA LEU A 156 -14.33 -9.46 4.93
C LEU A 156 -14.78 -8.29 5.81
N LEU A 157 -16.07 -7.93 5.79
CA LEU A 157 -16.63 -6.89 6.65
C LEU A 157 -16.68 -7.28 8.15
N GLN A 158 -16.54 -8.57 8.47
CA GLN A 158 -16.37 -9.10 9.82
C GLN A 158 -14.89 -9.27 10.22
N SER A 159 -13.93 -9.06 9.31
CA SER A 159 -12.51 -9.24 9.59
C SER A 159 -11.98 -8.27 10.66
N LYS A 160 -11.04 -8.76 11.47
CA LYS A 160 -10.25 -7.94 12.41
C LYS A 160 -9.18 -7.06 11.73
N TYR A 161 -8.91 -7.29 10.44
CA TYR A 161 -7.87 -6.57 9.69
C TYR A 161 -8.46 -5.41 8.90
N GLU A 162 -7.98 -4.19 9.16
CA GLU A 162 -8.47 -2.94 8.55
C GLU A 162 -8.53 -3.01 7.01
N SER A 163 -7.48 -3.53 6.39
CA SER A 163 -7.34 -3.69 4.94
C SER A 163 -8.34 -4.69 4.36
N TYR A 164 -8.66 -5.77 5.07
CA TYR A 164 -9.61 -6.78 4.60
C TYR A 164 -11.02 -6.20 4.57
N VAL A 165 -11.40 -5.46 5.63
CA VAL A 165 -12.67 -4.72 5.66
C VAL A 165 -12.72 -3.70 4.53
N GLN A 166 -11.62 -2.99 4.25
CA GLN A 166 -11.55 -2.04 3.13
C GLN A 166 -11.72 -2.71 1.76
N THR A 167 -11.09 -3.86 1.49
CA THR A 167 -11.32 -4.65 0.28
C THR A 167 -12.79 -5.10 0.17
N GLY A 168 -13.40 -5.53 1.28
CA GLY A 168 -14.83 -5.85 1.35
C GLY A 168 -15.73 -4.65 1.01
N CYS A 169 -15.47 -3.49 1.61
CA CYS A 169 -16.20 -2.25 1.36
C CYS A 169 -16.10 -1.79 -0.10
N THR A 170 -14.90 -1.78 -0.68
CA THR A 170 -14.66 -1.41 -2.09
C THR A 170 -15.42 -2.34 -3.03
N SER A 171 -15.36 -3.65 -2.77
CA SER A 171 -16.08 -4.66 -3.57
C SER A 171 -17.59 -4.49 -3.47
N LEU A 172 -18.13 -4.25 -2.26
CA LEU A 172 -19.56 -4.06 -2.06
C LEU A 172 -20.07 -2.78 -2.73
N LYS A 173 -19.33 -1.68 -2.62
CA LYS A 173 -19.65 -0.40 -3.27
C LYS A 173 -19.76 -0.57 -4.79
N LEU A 174 -18.82 -1.29 -5.40
CA LEU A 174 -18.84 -1.61 -6.83
C LEU A 174 -20.09 -2.43 -7.21
N ILE A 175 -20.42 -3.47 -6.42
CA ILE A 175 -21.64 -4.28 -6.67
C ILE A 175 -22.90 -3.42 -6.57
N LEU A 176 -23.04 -2.61 -5.52
CA LEU A 176 -24.19 -1.74 -5.31
C LEU A 176 -24.35 -0.75 -6.47
N GLN A 177 -23.30 0.01 -6.80
CA GLN A 177 -23.35 1.03 -7.85
C GLN A 177 -23.60 0.46 -9.25
N ARG A 178 -23.11 -0.75 -9.57
CA ARG A 178 -23.20 -1.33 -10.92
C ARG A 178 -24.41 -2.26 -11.10
N PHE A 179 -24.83 -2.97 -10.05
CA PHE A 179 -25.84 -4.03 -10.17
C PHE A 179 -27.11 -3.83 -9.34
N LEU A 180 -27.15 -2.95 -8.33
CA LEU A 180 -28.37 -2.79 -7.53
C LEU A 180 -29.57 -2.33 -8.38
N PRO A 181 -29.47 -1.31 -9.27
CA PRO A 181 -30.58 -0.92 -10.13
C PRO A 181 -31.04 -2.09 -11.02
N LEU A 182 -30.09 -2.81 -11.63
CA LEU A 182 -30.37 -3.97 -12.46
C LEU A 182 -31.12 -5.08 -11.69
N ILE A 183 -30.75 -5.31 -10.43
CA ILE A 183 -31.38 -6.29 -9.56
C ILE A 183 -32.80 -5.82 -9.18
N THR A 184 -33.00 -4.55 -8.82
CA THR A 184 -34.34 -4.03 -8.48
C THR A 184 -35.28 -4.06 -9.68
N ASP A 185 -34.82 -3.65 -10.87
CA ASP A 185 -35.62 -3.64 -12.09
C ASP A 185 -36.11 -5.05 -12.47
N ILE A 186 -35.23 -6.05 -12.36
CA ILE A 186 -35.54 -7.46 -12.68
C ILE A 186 -36.48 -8.09 -11.65
N LEU A 187 -36.42 -7.65 -10.38
CA LEU A 187 -37.30 -8.14 -9.32
C LEU A 187 -38.67 -7.44 -9.31
N ALA A 188 -38.74 -6.19 -9.76
CA ALA A 188 -39.99 -5.43 -9.92
C ALA A 188 -40.73 -5.73 -11.25
N ALA A 189 -40.04 -6.30 -12.24
CA ALA A 189 -40.61 -6.64 -13.54
C ALA A 189 -41.79 -7.64 -13.42
N PRO A 190 -42.91 -7.42 -14.13
CA PRO A 190 -44.03 -8.37 -14.20
C PRO A 190 -43.59 -9.77 -14.66
N PRO A 191 -44.32 -10.83 -14.23
CA PRO A 191 -44.02 -12.21 -14.62
C PRO A 191 -44.02 -12.38 -16.15
N SER A 192 -43.11 -13.23 -16.64
CA SER A 192 -43.04 -13.56 -18.07
C SER A 192 -44.24 -14.40 -18.48
N VAL A 193 -44.74 -14.18 -19.70
CA VAL A 193 -45.52 -15.18 -20.42
C VAL A 193 -44.56 -15.89 -21.38
N GLY A 194 -44.62 -17.22 -21.43
CA GLY A 194 -43.65 -18.03 -22.17
C GLY A 194 -42.39 -18.37 -21.35
N VAL A 195 -41.72 -19.45 -21.76
CA VAL A 195 -40.52 -20.01 -21.10
C VAL A 195 -39.26 -19.40 -21.70
N ASP A 196 -38.46 -18.73 -20.87
CA ASP A 196 -37.14 -18.22 -21.24
C ASP A 196 -36.17 -18.56 -20.11
N ILE A 197 -35.44 -19.67 -20.30
CA ILE A 197 -34.47 -20.21 -19.33
C ILE A 197 -33.39 -19.16 -19.01
N SER A 198 -32.98 -18.33 -19.98
CA SER A 198 -31.96 -17.29 -19.76
C SER A 198 -32.50 -16.14 -18.89
N ARG A 199 -33.77 -15.74 -19.09
CA ARG A 199 -34.45 -14.77 -18.21
C ARG A 199 -34.67 -15.35 -16.82
N GLU A 200 -35.08 -16.62 -16.70
CA GLU A 200 -35.33 -17.31 -15.43
C GLU A 200 -34.04 -17.49 -14.62
N GLU A 201 -32.93 -17.91 -15.25
CA GLU A 201 -31.61 -17.94 -14.63
C GLU A 201 -31.17 -16.56 -14.13
N ARG A 202 -31.35 -15.52 -14.95
CA ARG A 202 -30.99 -14.15 -14.59
C ARG A 202 -31.81 -13.64 -13.40
N LEU A 203 -33.11 -13.94 -13.38
CA LEU A 203 -34.01 -13.65 -12.26
C LEU A 203 -33.60 -14.43 -10.99
N HIS A 204 -33.21 -15.69 -11.11
CA HIS A 204 -32.67 -16.47 -9.98
C HIS A 204 -31.38 -15.85 -9.42
N LYS A 205 -30.44 -15.47 -10.30
CA LYS A 205 -29.18 -14.79 -9.91
C LYS A 205 -29.48 -13.46 -9.20
N CYS A 206 -30.43 -12.66 -9.70
CA CYS A 206 -30.89 -11.44 -9.02
C CYS A 206 -31.50 -11.70 -7.63
N ARG A 207 -32.38 -12.71 -7.50
CA ARG A 207 -32.98 -13.10 -6.20
C ARG A 207 -31.91 -13.51 -5.17
N LEU A 208 -30.91 -14.28 -5.60
CA LEU A 208 -29.79 -14.70 -4.75
C LEU A 208 -28.93 -13.50 -4.31
N CYS A 209 -28.54 -12.64 -5.23
CA CYS A 209 -27.82 -11.40 -4.91
C CYS A 209 -28.60 -10.50 -3.95
N TYR A 210 -29.91 -10.31 -4.16
CA TYR A 210 -30.75 -9.49 -3.28
C TYR A 210 -30.82 -10.07 -1.86
N LYS A 211 -30.99 -11.39 -1.71
CA LYS A 211 -30.96 -12.07 -0.42
C LYS A 211 -29.62 -11.88 0.30
N GLN A 212 -28.50 -12.02 -0.41
CA GLN A 212 -27.15 -11.81 0.13
C GLN A 212 -26.94 -10.34 0.53
N LEU A 213 -27.37 -9.38 -0.29
CA LEU A 213 -27.30 -7.95 -0.01
C LEU A 213 -28.14 -7.55 1.23
N LYS A 214 -29.31 -8.15 1.44
CA LYS A 214 -30.15 -7.91 2.64
C LYS A 214 -29.55 -8.50 3.92
N SER A 215 -28.76 -9.58 3.84
CA SER A 215 -27.94 -10.06 4.96
C SER A 215 -26.84 -9.03 5.31
N ILE A 216 -26.11 -8.61 4.29
CA ILE A 216 -25.00 -7.66 4.42
C ILE A 216 -25.49 -6.27 4.87
N SER A 217 -26.70 -5.82 4.52
CA SER A 217 -27.21 -4.51 4.98
C SER A 217 -27.44 -4.46 6.49
N GLY A 218 -27.82 -5.57 7.13
CA GLY A 218 -27.86 -5.68 8.60
C GLY A 218 -26.48 -5.57 9.25
N LEU A 219 -25.46 -6.20 8.63
CA LEU A 219 -24.07 -6.09 9.06
C LEU A 219 -23.50 -4.68 8.86
N VAL A 220 -23.86 -4.01 7.77
CA VAL A 220 -23.46 -2.62 7.48
C VAL A 220 -24.12 -1.66 8.47
N ARG A 221 -25.42 -1.81 8.75
CA ARG A 221 -26.16 -0.98 9.74
C ARG A 221 -25.60 -1.11 11.16
N SER A 222 -25.20 -2.30 11.60
CA SER A 222 -24.58 -2.47 12.92
C SER A 222 -23.18 -1.84 13.03
N LYS A 223 -22.54 -1.49 11.90
CA LYS A 223 -21.21 -0.87 11.83
C LYS A 223 -21.22 0.59 11.38
N SER A 224 -22.33 1.13 10.87
CA SER A 224 -22.43 2.52 10.40
C SER A 224 -22.43 3.56 11.52
N GLY A 225 -22.60 3.15 12.79
CA GLY A 225 -22.42 4.01 13.96
C GLY A 225 -20.96 4.17 14.40
N LEU A 226 -20.00 3.47 13.78
CA LEU A 226 -18.58 3.58 14.11
C LEU A 226 -17.97 4.89 13.61
N SER A 227 -16.90 5.33 14.27
CA SER A 227 -16.10 6.51 13.90
C SER A 227 -14.88 6.13 13.04
N GLY A 228 -14.18 7.14 12.51
CA GLY A 228 -12.98 6.97 11.69
C GLY A 228 -13.25 6.50 10.25
N ARG A 229 -12.19 6.09 9.55
CA ARG A 229 -12.18 5.69 8.12
C ARG A 229 -13.25 4.65 7.80
N HIS A 230 -13.36 3.63 8.64
CA HIS A 230 -14.30 2.52 8.45
C HIS A 230 -15.71 2.95 8.77
N GLY A 231 -15.88 3.80 9.79
CA GLY A 231 -17.13 4.52 10.05
C GLY A 231 -17.65 5.30 8.85
N SER A 232 -16.79 6.01 8.11
CA SER A 232 -17.21 6.67 6.85
C SER A 232 -17.56 5.68 5.74
N ALA A 233 -16.79 4.60 5.56
CA ALA A 233 -17.08 3.58 4.54
C ALA A 233 -18.40 2.85 4.82
N PHE A 234 -18.67 2.45 6.06
CA PHE A 234 -19.95 1.82 6.45
C PHE A 234 -21.12 2.79 6.33
N ARG A 235 -20.95 4.09 6.58
CA ARG A 235 -22.01 5.10 6.34
C ARG A 235 -22.32 5.30 4.85
N GLU A 236 -21.30 5.34 3.99
CA GLU A 236 -21.52 5.41 2.53
C GLU A 236 -22.25 4.14 2.02
N LEU A 237 -21.84 2.96 2.48
CA LEU A 237 -22.51 1.71 2.14
C LEU A 237 -23.95 1.66 2.67
N HIS A 238 -24.20 2.15 3.89
CA HIS A 238 -25.55 2.20 4.46
C HIS A 238 -26.49 3.10 3.62
N LEU A 239 -26.00 4.24 3.14
CA LEU A 239 -26.75 5.12 2.23
C LEU A 239 -27.00 4.47 0.87
N LEU A 240 -26.00 3.79 0.29
CA LEU A 240 -26.15 3.03 -0.97
C LEU A 240 -27.07 1.81 -0.84
N MET A 241 -27.30 1.32 0.39
CA MET A 241 -28.18 0.19 0.69
C MET A 241 -29.59 0.61 1.14
N ALA A 242 -29.89 1.92 1.23
CA ALA A 242 -31.17 2.41 1.74
C ALA A 242 -32.39 2.01 0.88
N SER A 243 -32.20 1.63 -0.39
CA SER A 243 -33.26 1.11 -1.26
C SER A 243 -33.48 -0.41 -1.15
N LEU A 244 -32.76 -1.10 -0.27
CA LEU A 244 -32.98 -2.51 0.05
C LEU A 244 -33.96 -2.72 1.22
N ASP A 245 -34.44 -1.65 1.87
CA ASP A 245 -35.10 -1.70 3.18
C ASP A 245 -36.56 -2.20 3.18
#